data_AF-A0A9N9MTT4-F1
#
_entry.id   AF-A0A9N9MTT4-F1
#
_cell.length_a   1.000
_cell.length_b   1.000
_cell.length_c   1.000
_cell.angle_alpha   90.00
_cell.angle_beta   90.00
_cell.angle_gamma   90.00
#
_symmetry.space_group_name_H-M   'P 1'
#
loop_
_entity.id
_entity.type
_entity.pdbx_description
1 polymer ?
#
loop_
_entity_poly.entity_id
_entity_poly.type
_entity_poly.pdbx_seq_one_letter_code
_entity_poly.pdbx_strand_id
1 'polypeptide(L)'
;MCGKEIKISNENPGHEASVLNKAVVWATIATGSTHTHTSEFLSIMDIPGQSNSLFYKIQRQLSGVWQDSLIIAIEEAAVEEKEMAIERGDIDENGVPFITVLLDGGWSKRSYGHTYNACSGVAVVIGKISGKLLFVGVRNKYCSICAKYSNKGKDIVGHVCFKNWSGSSSAMEADIIVEAFNSSIDTHGLKYSKFIADGDSTIFARIRERVTYGLESGLHHHVLASIQQLTTKAHLLLDKETNNRAELFMSLLARFNMGKRLNLIQRDSFQMRSHITGLKYNYGYRWHEKPWKTVFNRSPGKQLKKFMSNQERANLKRKSNNENVPLKKKKLKFTDEKTKEYGPNIAEVNLSENELKNEIENLRLRLQVNFEQQQKIATETIGQFSNSKYLTEKMFRLTASNFGAVIKRKEHTPCDNLVKRLLSRKPFSTPSTAYGKNNEAVAINIFSEKTGKNVDPAGLYIDLLDGFLAASPDGIINDDEIVEVKCSLKVATSGKTLSSAVRDKDLVYLAMNSENDIKIKENHNYYYQVGTYSIT
;
A
#
# COMPACT_ATOMS: atom_id res chain seq x y z
N MET A 1 6.11 69.44 -36.36
CA MET A 1 6.58 68.05 -36.54
C MET A 1 5.39 67.09 -36.46
N CYS A 2 4.51 67.13 -37.47
CA CYS A 2 3.36 66.24 -37.62
C CYS A 2 3.73 65.16 -38.65
N GLY A 3 3.49 63.88 -38.36
CA GLY A 3 3.70 62.77 -39.31
C GLY A 3 4.58 61.61 -38.85
N LYS A 4 5.04 61.57 -37.59
CA LYS A 4 5.69 60.38 -37.04
C LYS A 4 4.69 59.55 -36.25
N GLU A 5 4.28 58.42 -36.83
CA GLU A 5 3.50 57.39 -36.14
C GLU A 5 4.47 56.59 -35.24
N ILE A 6 4.43 56.83 -33.93
CA ILE A 6 5.28 56.12 -32.96
C ILE A 6 4.56 54.83 -32.57
N LYS A 7 4.95 53.70 -33.18
CA LYS A 7 4.55 52.38 -32.70
C LYS A 7 5.43 51.99 -31.52
N ILE A 8 4.86 52.05 -30.32
CA ILE A 8 5.48 51.51 -29.11
C ILE A 8 5.12 50.01 -29.06
N SER A 9 6.12 49.15 -29.16
CA SER A 9 5.95 47.71 -28.99
C SER A 9 6.64 47.24 -27.71
N ASN A 10 5.99 46.34 -26.97
CA ASN A 10 6.56 45.75 -25.75
C ASN A 10 7.78 44.84 -26.02
N GLU A 11 8.02 44.48 -27.29
CA GLU A 11 9.20 43.74 -27.76
C GLU A 11 9.77 44.39 -29.03
N ASN A 12 11.04 44.11 -29.34
CA ASN A 12 11.70 44.61 -30.56
C ASN A 12 10.92 44.13 -31.81
N PRO A 13 10.38 45.04 -32.64
CA PRO A 13 9.56 44.67 -33.80
C PRO A 13 10.32 43.86 -34.88
N GLY A 14 11.66 43.89 -34.86
CA GLY A 14 12.51 43.08 -35.75
C GLY A 14 12.85 41.68 -35.23
N HIS A 15 12.46 41.34 -34.00
CA HIS A 15 12.59 40.00 -33.42
C HIS A 15 11.22 39.34 -33.33
N GLU A 16 11.13 38.03 -33.57
CA GLU A 16 9.88 37.28 -33.45
C GLU A 16 9.16 37.61 -32.13
N ALA A 17 7.95 38.17 -32.22
CA ALA A 17 7.05 38.63 -31.16
C ALA A 17 6.57 37.55 -30.15
N SER A 18 7.44 36.60 -29.80
CA SER A 18 7.08 35.35 -29.15
C SER A 18 7.73 35.13 -27.79
N VAL A 19 8.72 35.91 -27.36
CA VAL A 19 9.50 35.56 -26.15
C VAL A 19 8.67 35.76 -24.89
N LEU A 20 8.08 36.93 -24.69
CA LEU A 20 7.22 37.23 -23.54
C LEU A 20 5.96 36.37 -23.57
N ASN A 21 5.32 36.22 -24.73
CA ASN A 21 4.13 35.37 -24.86
C ASN A 21 4.43 33.90 -24.50
N LYS A 22 5.53 33.33 -25.01
CA LYS A 22 6.00 31.98 -24.64
C LYS A 22 6.35 31.91 -23.15
N ALA A 23 7.02 32.92 -22.60
CA ALA A 23 7.39 32.96 -21.18
C ALA A 23 6.16 33.04 -20.26
N VAL A 24 5.12 33.78 -20.64
CA VAL A 24 3.84 33.84 -19.91
C VAL A 24 3.18 32.47 -19.91
N VAL A 25 3.01 31.83 -21.08
CA VAL A 25 2.43 30.47 -21.15
C VAL A 25 3.26 29.48 -20.32
N TRP A 26 4.59 29.55 -20.44
CA TRP A 26 5.51 28.72 -19.66
C TRP A 26 5.30 28.90 -18.16
N ALA A 27 5.25 30.15 -17.67
CA ALA A 27 5.04 30.46 -16.26
C ALA A 27 3.64 30.00 -15.79
N THR A 28 2.61 30.19 -16.60
CA THR A 28 1.24 29.74 -16.30
C THR A 28 1.20 28.24 -16.08
N ILE A 29 1.76 27.45 -17.00
CA ILE A 29 1.72 25.99 -16.88
C ILE A 29 2.65 25.51 -15.76
N ALA A 30 3.85 26.07 -15.63
CA ALA A 30 4.81 25.73 -14.59
C ALA A 30 4.30 25.96 -13.15
N THR A 31 3.37 26.89 -12.98
CA THR A 31 2.73 27.18 -11.69
C THR A 31 1.49 26.33 -11.42
N GLY A 32 1.07 25.51 -12.40
CA GLY A 32 -0.16 24.70 -12.33
C GLY A 32 -1.42 25.45 -12.73
N SER A 33 -1.29 26.66 -13.28
CA SER A 33 -2.39 27.57 -13.63
C SER A 33 -2.93 27.36 -15.04
N THR A 34 -3.97 28.14 -15.40
CA THR A 34 -4.64 28.14 -16.71
C THR A 34 -4.70 29.55 -17.28
N HIS A 35 -5.07 29.67 -18.57
CA HIS A 35 -5.26 30.96 -19.23
C HIS A 35 -6.14 31.92 -18.43
N THR A 36 -7.26 31.44 -17.88
CA THR A 36 -8.19 32.28 -17.08
C THR A 36 -7.51 32.90 -15.86
N HIS A 37 -6.77 32.12 -15.07
CA HIS A 37 -6.06 32.63 -13.90
C HIS A 37 -4.96 33.62 -14.28
N THR A 38 -4.25 33.38 -15.39
CA THR A 38 -3.24 34.31 -15.87
C THR A 38 -3.86 35.59 -16.42
N SER A 39 -5.01 35.49 -17.08
CA SER A 39 -5.74 36.67 -17.54
C SER A 39 -6.18 37.52 -16.35
N GLU A 40 -6.76 36.90 -15.32
CA GLU A 40 -7.14 37.58 -14.08
C GLU A 40 -5.94 38.25 -13.40
N PHE A 41 -4.83 37.51 -13.23
CA PHE A 41 -3.61 38.02 -12.63
C PHE A 41 -3.04 39.23 -13.39
N LEU A 42 -3.00 39.18 -14.72
CA LEU A 42 -2.52 40.28 -15.56
C LEU A 42 -3.49 41.47 -15.52
N SER A 43 -4.80 41.23 -15.57
CA SER A 43 -5.82 42.28 -15.47
C SER A 43 -5.77 43.05 -14.15
N ILE A 44 -5.52 42.37 -13.03
CA ILE A 44 -5.37 43.03 -11.71
C ILE A 44 -4.14 43.98 -11.71
N MET A 45 -3.08 43.61 -12.42
CA MET A 45 -1.89 44.45 -12.56
C MET A 45 -2.00 45.50 -13.68
N ASP A 46 -3.17 45.62 -14.32
CA ASP A 46 -3.41 46.48 -15.47
C ASP A 46 -2.47 46.19 -16.67
N ILE A 47 -2.13 44.90 -16.85
CA ILE A 47 -1.31 44.41 -17.97
C ILE A 47 -2.22 43.70 -18.98
N PRO A 48 -2.15 44.04 -20.28
CA PRO A 48 -2.91 43.33 -21.31
C PRO A 48 -2.57 41.83 -21.37
N GLY A 49 -3.59 40.99 -21.22
CA GLY A 49 -3.48 39.55 -21.33
C GLY A 49 -3.45 39.06 -22.78
N GLN A 50 -2.81 37.91 -23.02
CA GLN A 50 -2.85 37.25 -24.33
C GLN A 50 -4.24 36.66 -24.62
N SER A 51 -4.62 36.62 -25.90
CA SER A 51 -5.88 36.00 -26.32
C SER A 51 -5.87 34.49 -26.06
N ASN A 52 -7.06 33.92 -25.83
CA ASN A 52 -7.21 32.48 -25.58
C ASN A 52 -6.63 31.63 -26.72
N SER A 53 -6.86 32.05 -27.97
CA SER A 53 -6.35 31.37 -29.16
C SER A 53 -4.82 31.36 -29.21
N LEU A 54 -4.18 32.51 -28.96
CA LEU A 54 -2.73 32.62 -28.93
C LEU A 54 -2.11 31.77 -27.81
N PHE A 55 -2.71 31.79 -26.61
CA PHE A 55 -2.26 31.00 -25.47
C PHE A 55 -2.19 29.50 -25.82
N TYR A 56 -3.27 28.93 -26.35
CA TYR A 56 -3.31 27.50 -26.66
C TYR A 56 -2.45 27.13 -27.88
N LYS A 57 -2.26 28.05 -28.84
CA LYS A 57 -1.31 27.85 -29.94
C LYS A 57 0.12 27.70 -29.41
N ILE A 58 0.54 28.60 -28.52
CA ILE A 58 1.86 28.56 -27.89
C ILE A 58 1.99 27.35 -26.96
N GLN A 59 0.96 27.04 -26.17
CA GLN A 59 0.95 25.86 -25.30
C GLN A 59 1.23 24.59 -26.09
N ARG A 60 0.59 24.42 -27.25
CA ARG A 60 0.83 23.25 -28.13
C ARG A 60 2.27 23.19 -28.64
N GLN A 61 2.86 24.33 -28.97
CA GLN A 61 4.27 24.39 -29.39
C GLN A 61 5.21 23.98 -28.25
N LEU A 62 4.95 24.46 -27.03
CA LEU A 62 5.76 24.13 -25.85
C LEU A 62 5.57 22.67 -25.40
N SER A 63 4.40 22.07 -25.61
CA SER A 63 4.11 20.67 -25.24
C SER A 63 5.12 19.70 -25.86
N GLY A 64 5.42 19.85 -27.15
CA GLY A 64 6.41 19.01 -27.85
C GLY A 64 7.81 19.15 -27.23
N VAL A 65 8.25 20.39 -26.96
CA VAL A 65 9.57 20.63 -26.37
C VAL A 65 9.70 20.02 -24.97
N TRP A 66 8.63 20.08 -24.17
CA TRP A 66 8.63 19.44 -22.84
C TRP A 66 8.59 17.92 -22.93
N GLN A 67 7.89 17.34 -23.92
CA GLN A 67 7.90 15.91 -24.18
C GLN A 67 9.30 15.43 -24.59
N ASP A 68 9.93 16.08 -25.56
CA ASP A 68 11.27 15.69 -26.04
C ASP A 68 12.31 15.80 -24.92
N SER A 69 12.23 16.89 -24.14
CA SER A 69 13.12 17.08 -22.98
C SER A 69 12.92 16.02 -21.91
N LEU A 70 11.70 15.51 -21.74
CA LEU A 70 11.41 14.46 -20.78
C LEU A 70 11.94 13.11 -21.23
N ILE A 71 11.84 12.78 -22.52
CA ILE A 71 12.40 11.56 -23.09
C ILE A 71 13.90 11.51 -22.79
N ILE A 72 14.62 12.60 -23.08
CA ILE A 72 16.05 12.72 -22.75
C ILE A 72 16.30 12.53 -21.24
N ALA A 73 15.45 13.13 -20.40
CA ALA A 73 15.58 13.01 -18.94
C ALA A 73 15.32 11.59 -18.41
N ILE A 74 14.48 10.82 -19.10
CA ILE A 74 14.17 9.43 -18.79
C ILE A 74 15.32 8.52 -19.27
N GLU A 75 15.86 8.77 -20.47
CA GLU A 75 17.02 8.04 -21.00
C GLU A 75 18.25 8.22 -20.10
N GLU A 76 18.55 9.45 -19.68
CA GLU A 76 19.64 9.74 -18.73
C GLU A 76 19.43 8.99 -17.40
N ALA A 77 18.19 8.93 -16.90
CA ALA A 77 17.87 8.21 -15.67
C ALA A 77 17.99 6.70 -15.81
N ALA A 78 17.62 6.16 -16.98
CA ALA A 78 17.72 4.74 -17.29
C ALA A 78 19.19 4.29 -17.41
N VAL A 79 20.04 5.09 -18.04
CA VAL A 79 21.48 4.83 -18.11
C VAL A 79 22.09 4.76 -16.71
N GLU A 80 21.78 5.73 -15.84
CA GLU A 80 22.27 5.74 -14.46
C GLU A 80 21.81 4.51 -13.66
N GLU A 81 20.53 4.12 -13.77
CA GLU A 81 20.02 2.92 -13.10
C GLU A 81 20.68 1.64 -13.65
N LYS A 82 20.95 1.60 -14.95
CA LYS A 82 21.61 0.47 -15.63
C LYS A 82 23.06 0.30 -15.19
N GLU A 83 23.82 1.39 -15.11
CA GLU A 83 25.20 1.36 -14.61
C GLU A 83 25.23 0.81 -13.18
N MET A 84 24.35 1.31 -12.30
CA MET A 84 24.24 0.81 -10.93
C MET A 84 23.83 -0.67 -10.84
N ALA A 85 23.04 -1.19 -11.78
CA ALA A 85 22.68 -2.61 -11.83
C ALA A 85 23.88 -3.47 -12.26
N ILE A 86 24.64 -3.02 -13.27
CA ILE A 86 25.86 -3.69 -13.73
C ILE A 86 26.91 -3.75 -12.62
N GLU A 87 27.12 -2.64 -11.90
CA GLU A 87 28.06 -2.56 -10.77
C GLU A 87 27.73 -3.55 -9.64
N ARG A 88 26.45 -3.91 -9.48
CA ARG A 88 25.98 -4.87 -8.48
C ARG A 88 26.00 -6.31 -8.96
N GLY A 89 26.26 -6.55 -10.25
CA GLY A 89 26.15 -7.86 -10.87
C GLY A 89 24.71 -8.33 -11.06
N ASP A 90 23.74 -7.41 -11.06
CA ASP A 90 22.32 -7.72 -11.29
C ASP A 90 22.07 -7.91 -12.81
N ILE A 91 22.64 -8.97 -13.37
CA ILE A 91 22.62 -9.29 -14.81
C ILE A 91 22.00 -10.68 -14.99
N ASP A 92 21.10 -10.82 -15.96
CA ASP A 92 20.49 -12.11 -16.28
C ASP A 92 21.40 -13.01 -17.14
N GLU A 93 20.95 -14.25 -17.38
CA GLU A 93 21.69 -15.25 -18.16
C GLU A 93 22.02 -14.81 -19.60
N ASN A 94 21.26 -13.85 -20.15
CA ASN A 94 21.47 -13.29 -21.48
C ASN A 94 22.34 -12.02 -21.48
N GLY A 95 22.89 -11.64 -20.32
CA GLY A 95 23.69 -10.42 -20.19
C GLY A 95 22.87 -9.12 -20.06
N VAL A 96 21.55 -9.21 -19.82
CA VAL A 96 20.67 -8.04 -19.69
C VAL A 96 20.57 -7.61 -18.22
N PRO A 97 20.90 -6.35 -17.86
CA PRO A 97 20.74 -5.89 -16.50
C PRO A 97 19.28 -5.82 -16.07
N PHE A 98 18.98 -6.26 -14.84
CA PHE A 98 17.65 -6.24 -14.28
C PHE A 98 17.55 -5.36 -13.03
N ILE A 99 16.40 -4.70 -12.85
CA ILE A 99 16.20 -3.74 -11.76
C ILE A 99 14.87 -3.93 -11.04
N THR A 100 14.80 -3.39 -9.83
CA THR A 100 13.55 -3.21 -9.09
C THR A 100 12.97 -1.83 -9.35
N VAL A 101 11.67 -1.74 -9.60
CA VAL A 101 10.97 -0.49 -9.90
C VAL A 101 9.84 -0.17 -8.93
N LEU A 102 9.49 1.10 -8.80
CA LEU A 102 8.34 1.59 -8.04
C LEU A 102 7.26 2.01 -9.03
N LEU A 103 6.02 1.58 -8.78
CA LEU A 103 4.87 1.81 -9.65
C LEU A 103 3.76 2.54 -8.89
N ASP A 104 3.09 3.44 -9.58
CA ASP A 104 1.84 4.07 -9.11
C ASP A 104 1.07 4.67 -10.29
N GLY A 105 -0.24 4.82 -10.09
CA GLY A 105 -1.21 5.33 -11.05
C GLY A 105 -2.01 6.52 -10.50
N GLY A 106 -2.45 7.39 -11.40
CA GLY A 106 -3.21 8.56 -11.03
C GLY A 106 -4.22 8.96 -12.08
N TRP A 107 -5.40 9.38 -11.62
CA TRP A 107 -6.49 9.83 -12.50
C TRP A 107 -6.64 11.35 -12.52
N SER A 108 -7.17 11.87 -13.63
CA SER A 108 -7.41 13.30 -13.84
C SER A 108 -8.50 13.91 -12.97
N LYS A 109 -9.30 13.07 -12.31
CA LYS A 109 -10.40 13.48 -11.43
C LYS A 109 -10.18 12.91 -10.02
N ARG A 110 -10.65 13.61 -8.97
CA ARG A 110 -10.84 13.02 -7.65
C ARG A 110 -12.06 12.09 -7.66
N SER A 111 -11.90 10.87 -7.18
CA SER A 111 -13.03 10.00 -6.86
C SER A 111 -13.74 10.53 -5.61
N TYR A 112 -14.94 11.07 -5.78
CA TYR A 112 -15.91 11.19 -4.69
C TYR A 112 -16.86 10.00 -4.85
N GLY A 113 -16.57 8.88 -4.18
CA GLY A 113 -17.27 7.59 -4.31
C GLY A 113 -16.75 6.66 -5.43
N HIS A 114 -17.43 5.53 -5.65
CA HIS A 114 -17.06 4.44 -6.58
C HIS A 114 -17.28 4.74 -8.08
N THR A 115 -17.24 6.02 -8.50
CA THR A 115 -17.44 6.38 -9.91
C THR A 115 -16.12 6.31 -10.67
N TYR A 116 -15.77 5.12 -11.18
CA TYR A 116 -14.58 4.82 -11.99
C TYR A 116 -14.63 5.42 -13.41
N ASN A 117 -14.95 6.72 -13.54
CA ASN A 117 -15.27 7.39 -14.82
C ASN A 117 -14.27 8.45 -15.27
N ALA A 118 -13.04 8.43 -14.73
CA ALA A 118 -11.99 9.35 -15.15
C ALA A 118 -11.70 9.23 -16.66
N CYS A 119 -11.69 10.37 -17.35
CA CYS A 119 -11.43 10.40 -18.80
C CYS A 119 -9.95 10.32 -19.15
N SER A 120 -9.05 10.55 -18.18
CA SER A 120 -7.61 10.40 -18.36
C SER A 120 -6.97 9.78 -17.13
N GLY A 121 -5.94 8.98 -17.36
CA GLY A 121 -5.11 8.36 -16.34
C GLY A 121 -3.65 8.42 -16.74
N VAL A 122 -2.77 8.40 -15.75
CA VAL A 122 -1.31 8.34 -15.90
C VAL A 122 -0.79 7.23 -15.01
N ALA A 123 0.28 6.56 -15.42
CA ALA A 123 1.05 5.70 -14.54
C ALA A 123 2.53 5.90 -14.79
N VAL A 124 3.33 5.63 -13.77
CA VAL A 124 4.77 5.87 -13.78
C VAL A 124 5.55 4.65 -13.34
N VAL A 125 6.76 4.54 -13.88
CA VAL A 125 7.80 3.61 -13.41
C VAL A 125 8.98 4.42 -12.93
N ILE A 126 9.42 4.17 -11.71
CA ILE A 126 10.55 4.87 -11.07
C ILE A 126 11.60 3.84 -10.65
N GLY A 127 12.88 4.10 -10.95
CA GLY A 127 13.98 3.25 -10.51
C GLY A 127 14.09 3.24 -8.98
N LYS A 128 14.18 2.05 -8.37
CA LYS A 128 14.27 1.94 -6.91
C LYS A 128 15.54 2.61 -6.39
N ILE A 129 16.65 2.51 -7.12
CA ILE A 129 17.97 2.95 -6.64
C ILE A 129 18.17 4.44 -6.90
N SER A 130 18.18 4.88 -8.16
CA SER A 130 18.29 6.31 -8.52
C SER A 130 17.14 7.14 -7.96
N GLY A 131 15.95 6.53 -7.85
CA GLY A 131 14.73 7.25 -7.52
C GLY A 131 14.20 8.14 -8.63
N LYS A 132 14.72 7.99 -9.86
CA LYS A 132 14.34 8.79 -11.02
C LYS A 132 13.27 8.08 -11.85
N LEU A 133 12.49 8.89 -12.56
CA LEU A 133 11.45 8.44 -13.47
C LEU A 133 12.09 7.75 -14.68
N LEU A 134 11.66 6.51 -14.94
CA LEU A 134 12.09 5.67 -16.06
C LEU A 134 11.00 5.53 -17.14
N PHE A 135 9.74 5.78 -16.76
CA PHE A 135 8.63 5.77 -17.69
C PHE A 135 7.45 6.58 -17.17
N VAL A 136 6.72 7.22 -18.08
CA VAL A 136 5.42 7.84 -17.81
C VAL A 136 4.52 7.65 -19.02
N GLY A 137 3.39 7.00 -18.83
CA GLY A 137 2.39 6.82 -19.88
C GLY A 137 1.08 7.47 -19.51
N VAL A 138 0.36 7.99 -20.51
CA VAL A 138 -0.93 8.66 -20.35
C VAL A 138 -1.97 8.02 -21.25
N ARG A 139 -3.13 7.70 -20.67
CA ARG A 139 -4.31 7.18 -21.38
C ARG A 139 -5.44 8.19 -21.33
N ASN A 140 -6.04 8.47 -22.48
CA ASN A 140 -7.13 9.42 -22.65
C ASN A 140 -8.31 8.77 -23.39
N LYS A 141 -9.50 8.86 -22.81
CA LYS A 141 -10.77 8.40 -23.39
C LYS A 141 -11.47 9.43 -24.24
N TYR A 142 -11.08 10.70 -24.07
CA TYR A 142 -11.83 11.83 -24.59
C TYR A 142 -10.93 12.76 -25.42
N CYS A 143 -11.43 13.14 -26.60
CA CYS A 143 -10.89 14.22 -27.40
C CYS A 143 -12.03 15.21 -27.69
N SER A 144 -11.86 16.48 -27.32
CA SER A 144 -12.89 17.51 -27.51
C SER A 144 -13.17 17.82 -28.97
N ILE A 145 -12.17 17.68 -29.84
CA ILE A 145 -12.34 17.87 -31.28
C ILE A 145 -13.19 16.72 -31.85
N CYS A 146 -12.83 15.46 -31.58
CA CYS A 146 -13.62 14.30 -32.00
C CYS A 146 -15.08 14.38 -31.50
N ALA A 147 -15.28 14.71 -30.21
CA ALA A 147 -16.61 14.84 -29.63
C ALA A 147 -17.44 15.95 -30.31
N LYS A 148 -16.81 17.09 -30.63
CA LYS A 148 -17.47 18.20 -31.31
C LYS A 148 -17.92 17.83 -32.73
N TYR A 149 -17.10 17.11 -33.50
CA TYR A 149 -17.45 16.70 -34.87
C TYR A 149 -18.51 15.59 -34.86
N SER A 150 -18.36 14.60 -33.97
CA SER A 150 -19.35 13.53 -33.76
C SER A 150 -20.73 14.08 -33.38
N ASN A 151 -20.79 15.00 -32.41
CA ASN A 151 -22.06 15.64 -32.00
C ASN A 151 -22.71 16.48 -33.11
N LYS A 152 -21.95 16.89 -34.13
CA LYS A 152 -22.45 17.66 -35.28
C LYS A 152 -22.74 16.79 -36.50
N GLY A 153 -22.54 15.47 -36.41
CA GLY A 153 -22.69 14.55 -37.55
C GLY A 153 -21.78 14.90 -38.73
N LYS A 154 -20.61 15.48 -38.47
CA LYS A 154 -19.65 15.88 -39.51
C LYS A 154 -18.40 15.03 -39.44
N ASP A 155 -17.78 14.81 -40.60
CA ASP A 155 -16.48 14.14 -40.67
C ASP A 155 -15.42 14.88 -39.87
N ILE A 156 -14.59 14.09 -39.20
CA ILE A 156 -13.52 14.60 -38.35
C ILE A 156 -12.47 15.26 -39.24
N VAL A 157 -12.28 16.56 -39.05
CA VAL A 157 -11.16 17.28 -39.69
C VAL A 157 -9.84 16.78 -39.11
N GLY A 158 -8.82 16.67 -39.96
CA GLY A 158 -7.46 16.29 -39.58
C GLY A 158 -6.96 17.10 -38.38
N HIS A 159 -6.68 16.42 -37.27
CA HIS A 159 -6.18 17.02 -36.04
C HIS A 159 -5.34 16.01 -35.25
N VAL A 160 -4.51 16.51 -34.34
CA VAL A 160 -3.80 15.66 -33.38
C VAL A 160 -4.80 15.14 -32.35
N CYS A 161 -5.17 13.87 -32.49
CA CYS A 161 -6.11 13.22 -31.58
C CYS A 161 -5.36 12.63 -30.39
N PHE A 162 -5.70 13.09 -29.19
CA PHE A 162 -5.10 12.58 -27.95
C PHE A 162 -5.86 11.38 -27.38
N LYS A 163 -7.00 10.98 -27.96
CA LYS A 163 -7.76 9.81 -27.52
C LYS A 163 -7.02 8.54 -27.97
N ASN A 164 -6.48 7.81 -27.00
CA ASN A 164 -5.70 6.59 -27.20
C ASN A 164 -6.19 5.42 -26.30
N TRP A 165 -7.33 5.58 -25.63
CA TRP A 165 -7.90 4.57 -24.75
C TRP A 165 -9.41 4.42 -24.92
N SER A 166 -9.88 3.18 -25.03
CA SER A 166 -11.30 2.83 -25.15
C SER A 166 -11.84 2.04 -23.95
N GLY A 167 -10.97 1.50 -23.09
CA GLY A 167 -11.34 0.66 -21.95
C GLY A 167 -11.89 1.39 -20.73
N SER A 168 -12.02 0.66 -19.61
CA SER A 168 -12.42 1.23 -18.32
C SER A 168 -11.32 2.14 -17.76
N SER A 169 -11.70 3.06 -16.86
CA SER A 169 -10.73 4.00 -16.27
C SER A 169 -9.79 3.29 -15.29
N SER A 170 -10.28 2.27 -14.58
CA SER A 170 -9.46 1.43 -13.69
C SER A 170 -8.41 0.62 -14.44
N ALA A 171 -8.68 0.24 -15.70
CA ALA A 171 -7.76 -0.55 -16.50
C ALA A 171 -6.61 0.26 -17.13
N MET A 172 -6.62 1.59 -17.04
CA MET A 172 -5.59 2.45 -17.65
C MET A 172 -4.22 2.22 -17.02
N GLU A 173 -4.15 2.17 -15.69
CA GLU A 173 -2.88 2.03 -14.98
C GLU A 173 -2.17 0.74 -15.36
N ALA A 174 -2.86 -0.40 -15.22
CA ALA A 174 -2.28 -1.69 -15.56
C ALA A 174 -1.89 -1.81 -17.05
N ASP A 175 -2.62 -1.15 -17.96
CA ASP A 175 -2.26 -1.10 -19.38
C ASP A 175 -0.98 -0.28 -19.64
N ILE A 176 -0.86 0.89 -18.99
CA ILE A 176 0.34 1.73 -19.07
C ILE A 176 1.56 1.00 -18.50
N ILE A 177 1.41 0.30 -17.38
CA ILE A 177 2.50 -0.45 -16.76
C ILE A 177 2.94 -1.61 -17.67
N VAL A 178 2.01 -2.34 -18.29
CA VAL A 178 2.37 -3.41 -19.25
C VAL A 178 3.13 -2.84 -20.46
N GLU A 179 2.71 -1.68 -20.99
CA GLU A 179 3.45 -0.98 -22.03
C GLU A 179 4.89 -0.69 -21.58
N ALA A 180 5.05 -0.12 -20.38
CA ALA A 180 6.36 0.22 -19.82
C ALA A 180 7.29 -0.98 -19.68
N PHE A 181 6.77 -2.12 -19.20
CA PHE A 181 7.55 -3.35 -19.08
C PHE A 181 7.98 -3.87 -20.45
N ASN A 182 7.05 -3.98 -21.40
CA ASN A 182 7.35 -4.50 -22.73
C ASN A 182 8.33 -3.63 -23.51
N SER A 183 8.25 -2.29 -23.38
CA SER A 183 9.17 -1.40 -24.07
C SER A 183 10.55 -1.30 -23.41
N SER A 184 10.68 -1.62 -22.12
CA SER A 184 11.89 -1.34 -21.32
C SER A 184 13.18 -1.92 -21.90
N ILE A 185 13.13 -3.13 -22.45
CA ILE A 185 14.31 -3.76 -23.06
C ILE A 185 14.72 -2.99 -24.31
N ASP A 186 13.76 -2.65 -25.18
CA ASP A 186 14.04 -1.96 -26.43
C ASP A 186 14.48 -0.51 -26.21
N THR A 187 13.86 0.20 -25.28
CA THR A 187 14.19 1.61 -25.01
C THR A 187 15.41 1.79 -24.13
N HIS A 188 15.58 0.95 -23.10
CA HIS A 188 16.59 1.18 -22.05
C HIS A 188 17.64 0.07 -21.98
N GLY A 189 17.41 -1.07 -22.62
CA GLY A 189 18.21 -2.28 -22.42
C GLY A 189 18.16 -2.76 -20.97
N LEU A 190 17.00 -2.60 -20.32
CA LEU A 190 16.76 -2.94 -18.92
C LEU A 190 15.56 -3.87 -18.78
N LYS A 191 15.68 -4.84 -17.87
CA LYS A 191 14.59 -5.73 -17.49
C LYS A 191 14.01 -5.34 -16.13
N TYR A 192 12.72 -5.08 -16.06
CA TYR A 192 12.04 -4.86 -14.78
C TYR A 192 11.71 -6.22 -14.14
N SER A 193 12.54 -6.69 -13.19
CA SER A 193 12.38 -8.02 -12.58
C SER A 193 11.47 -8.03 -11.37
N LYS A 194 11.50 -6.95 -10.57
CA LYS A 194 10.72 -6.79 -9.34
C LYS A 194 10.05 -5.43 -9.33
N PHE A 195 8.90 -5.33 -8.69
CA PHE A 195 8.23 -4.04 -8.52
C PHE A 195 7.61 -3.87 -7.14
N ILE A 196 7.47 -2.62 -6.72
CA ILE A 196 6.78 -2.20 -5.49
C ILE A 196 5.63 -1.27 -5.90
N ALA A 197 4.41 -1.65 -5.53
CA ALA A 197 3.18 -0.94 -5.84
C ALA A 197 2.22 -0.99 -4.63
N ASP A 198 1.13 -0.23 -4.70
CA ASP A 198 0.08 -0.13 -3.67
C ASP A 198 -0.73 -1.43 -3.45
N GLY A 199 -0.49 -2.45 -4.28
CA GLY A 199 -1.07 -3.78 -4.15
C GLY A 199 -2.32 -4.00 -5.00
N ASP A 200 -2.58 -3.17 -6.02
CA ASP A 200 -3.66 -3.45 -6.97
C ASP A 200 -3.42 -4.78 -7.71
N SER A 201 -4.22 -5.79 -7.35
CA SER A 201 -4.14 -7.16 -7.88
C SER A 201 -4.25 -7.23 -9.41
N THR A 202 -4.86 -6.21 -10.04
CA THR A 202 -5.04 -6.15 -11.49
C THR A 202 -3.73 -5.90 -12.24
N ILE A 203 -2.81 -5.12 -11.67
CA ILE A 203 -1.49 -4.81 -12.27
C ILE A 203 -0.66 -6.08 -12.31
N PHE A 204 -0.56 -6.79 -11.18
CA PHE A 204 0.20 -8.04 -11.09
C PHE A 204 -0.32 -9.09 -12.07
N ALA A 205 -1.64 -9.28 -12.15
CA ALA A 205 -2.25 -10.24 -13.06
C ALA A 205 -1.94 -9.92 -14.53
N ARG A 206 -1.99 -8.64 -14.94
CA ARG A 206 -1.73 -8.23 -16.32
C ARG A 206 -0.26 -8.27 -16.72
N ILE A 207 0.64 -7.87 -15.82
CA ILE A 207 2.09 -8.03 -16.04
C ILE A 207 2.38 -9.50 -16.33
N ARG A 208 1.83 -10.38 -15.50
CA ARG A 208 2.01 -11.82 -15.62
C ARG A 208 1.44 -12.37 -16.94
N GLU A 209 0.28 -11.90 -17.37
CA GLU A 209 -0.32 -12.37 -18.62
C GLU A 209 0.41 -11.86 -19.88
N ARG A 210 0.98 -10.64 -19.83
CA ARG A 210 1.32 -9.87 -21.06
C ARG A 210 2.77 -9.44 -21.18
N VAL A 211 3.61 -9.66 -20.18
CA VAL A 211 5.04 -9.32 -20.24
C VAL A 211 5.85 -10.52 -20.71
N THR A 212 6.61 -10.32 -21.78
CA THR A 212 7.26 -11.40 -22.53
C THR A 212 8.42 -12.07 -21.80
N TYR A 213 9.06 -11.37 -20.87
CA TYR A 213 10.32 -11.81 -20.25
C TYR A 213 10.20 -12.34 -18.82
N GLY A 214 9.00 -12.76 -18.39
CA GLY A 214 8.86 -13.39 -17.08
C GLY A 214 7.57 -14.20 -16.93
N LEU A 215 7.66 -15.52 -17.19
CA LEU A 215 7.07 -16.58 -16.36
C LEU A 215 7.63 -17.96 -16.72
N GLU A 216 8.32 -18.58 -15.78
CA GLU A 216 8.20 -20.02 -15.59
C GLU A 216 7.07 -20.33 -14.58
N SER A 217 6.38 -21.42 -14.87
CA SER A 217 5.03 -21.80 -14.45
C SER A 217 4.85 -22.25 -12.98
N GLY A 218 3.59 -22.27 -12.52
CA GLY A 218 3.09 -23.31 -11.61
C GLY A 218 2.42 -22.83 -10.34
N LEU A 219 1.26 -23.40 -10.01
CA LEU A 219 0.39 -23.11 -8.86
C LEU A 219 1.12 -23.03 -7.49
N HIS A 220 2.27 -23.68 -7.37
CA HIS A 220 3.18 -23.61 -6.21
C HIS A 220 3.69 -22.19 -5.94
N HIS A 221 3.83 -21.37 -6.99
CA HIS A 221 4.32 -20.01 -6.92
C HIS A 221 3.31 -19.03 -6.33
N HIS A 222 2.00 -19.31 -6.28
CA HIS A 222 1.03 -18.41 -5.62
C HIS A 222 1.11 -18.49 -4.10
N VAL A 223 1.29 -19.70 -3.58
CA VAL A 223 1.49 -19.95 -2.15
C VAL A 223 2.88 -19.49 -1.75
N LEU A 224 3.91 -19.86 -2.52
CA LEU A 224 5.27 -19.35 -2.30
C LEU A 224 5.42 -17.86 -2.56
N ALA A 225 4.71 -17.23 -3.49
CA ALA A 225 4.74 -15.77 -3.67
C ALA A 225 3.93 -15.04 -2.62
N SER A 226 2.93 -15.65 -1.99
CA SER A 226 2.25 -15.03 -0.85
C SER A 226 3.12 -15.13 0.42
N ILE A 227 3.78 -16.28 0.62
CA ILE A 227 4.72 -16.50 1.72
C ILE A 227 6.02 -15.72 1.47
N GLN A 228 6.61 -15.74 0.28
CA GLN A 228 7.71 -14.86 -0.13
C GLN A 228 7.26 -13.41 -0.17
N GLN A 229 6.05 -13.00 -0.57
CA GLN A 229 5.67 -11.61 -0.38
C GLN A 229 5.61 -11.25 1.12
N LEU A 230 5.27 -12.16 2.01
CA LEU A 230 5.37 -11.91 3.45
C LEU A 230 6.81 -11.90 3.97
N THR A 231 7.68 -12.80 3.50
CA THR A 231 9.08 -12.96 3.95
C THR A 231 10.05 -12.01 3.22
N THR A 232 9.88 -11.83 1.92
CA THR A 232 10.50 -10.83 1.04
C THR A 232 9.86 -9.44 1.19
N LYS A 233 8.70 -9.27 1.83
CA LYS A 233 8.29 -7.93 2.34
C LYS A 233 8.42 -7.80 3.85
N ALA A 234 8.87 -8.84 4.56
CA ALA A 234 9.25 -8.71 5.97
C ALA A 234 10.42 -7.73 6.10
N HIS A 235 11.40 -7.78 5.19
CA HIS A 235 12.44 -6.75 5.13
C HIS A 235 11.88 -5.39 4.68
N LEU A 236 10.90 -5.30 3.76
CA LEU A 236 10.24 -4.03 3.45
C LEU A 236 9.47 -3.43 4.65
N LEU A 237 8.88 -4.28 5.50
CA LEU A 237 8.24 -3.90 6.77
C LEU A 237 9.27 -3.48 7.83
N LEU A 238 10.47 -4.09 7.80
CA LEU A 238 11.62 -3.71 8.63
C LEU A 238 12.33 -2.43 8.13
N ASP A 239 12.39 -2.23 6.81
CA ASP A 239 13.08 -1.12 6.09
C ASP A 239 12.14 0.05 5.72
N LYS A 240 10.83 -0.06 5.99
CA LYS A 240 9.79 0.90 5.58
C LYS A 240 9.78 1.20 4.07
N GLU A 241 10.05 0.21 3.25
CA GLU A 241 9.99 0.39 1.80
C GLU A 241 8.55 0.59 1.33
N THR A 242 8.32 1.71 0.65
CA THR A 242 7.00 2.22 0.24
C THR A 242 7.09 2.76 -1.18
N ASN A 243 5.98 2.79 -1.90
CA ASN A 243 5.86 3.48 -3.18
C ASN A 243 5.81 5.03 -3.03
N ASN A 244 6.20 5.58 -1.87
CA ASN A 244 6.19 7.02 -1.55
C ASN A 244 6.80 7.91 -2.65
N ARG A 245 7.79 7.42 -3.40
CA ARG A 245 8.39 8.15 -4.53
C ARG A 245 7.42 8.30 -5.71
N ALA A 246 6.68 7.23 -6.00
CA ALA A 246 5.63 7.26 -7.01
C ALA A 246 4.41 8.08 -6.52
N GLU A 247 4.05 7.98 -5.25
CA GLU A 247 3.04 8.87 -4.65
C GLU A 247 3.47 10.35 -4.68
N LEU A 248 4.77 10.64 -4.48
CA LEU A 248 5.34 11.98 -4.62
C LEU A 248 5.16 12.50 -6.05
N PHE A 249 5.37 11.67 -7.06
CA PHE A 249 5.05 12.03 -8.45
C PHE A 249 3.58 12.40 -8.58
N MET A 250 2.65 11.59 -8.04
CA MET A 250 1.21 11.88 -8.10
C MET A 250 0.83 13.17 -7.37
N SER A 251 1.51 13.48 -6.26
CA SER A 251 1.35 14.75 -5.53
C SER A 251 1.83 15.95 -6.36
N LEU A 252 2.98 15.84 -7.02
CA LEU A 252 3.48 16.87 -7.94
C LEU A 252 2.52 17.05 -9.13
N LEU A 253 2.02 15.96 -9.71
CA LEU A 253 1.03 16.01 -10.78
C LEU A 253 -0.25 16.70 -10.32
N ALA A 254 -0.72 16.41 -9.11
CA ALA A 254 -1.89 17.07 -8.55
C ALA A 254 -1.67 18.58 -8.46
N ARG A 255 -0.47 19.06 -8.13
CA ARG A 255 -0.13 20.50 -8.19
C ARG A 255 -0.25 21.05 -9.61
N PHE A 256 0.35 20.39 -10.60
CA PHE A 256 0.25 20.85 -11.99
C PHE A 256 -1.19 20.77 -12.52
N ASN A 257 -2.01 19.86 -12.01
CA ASN A 257 -3.42 19.69 -12.36
C ASN A 257 -4.39 20.48 -11.46
N MET A 258 -3.93 21.54 -10.80
CA MET A 258 -4.77 22.41 -9.97
C MET A 258 -5.57 21.64 -8.90
N GLY A 259 -4.93 20.68 -8.25
CA GLY A 259 -5.55 19.81 -7.24
C GLY A 259 -6.69 18.93 -7.76
N LYS A 260 -6.78 18.72 -9.09
CA LYS A 260 -7.88 18.03 -9.78
C LYS A 260 -9.24 18.74 -9.64
N ARG A 261 -9.22 20.06 -9.43
CA ARG A 261 -10.44 20.90 -9.28
C ARG A 261 -11.03 21.33 -10.62
N LEU A 262 -10.22 21.37 -11.68
CA LEU A 262 -10.63 21.74 -13.01
C LEU A 262 -10.53 20.57 -13.97
N ASN A 263 -11.41 20.55 -14.97
CA ASN A 263 -11.34 19.57 -16.05
C ASN A 263 -10.25 19.98 -17.06
N LEU A 264 -9.06 19.40 -16.91
CA LEU A 264 -7.89 19.68 -17.75
C LEU A 264 -7.61 18.59 -18.79
N ILE A 265 -8.57 17.70 -19.07
CA ILE A 265 -8.39 16.63 -20.07
C ILE A 265 -8.37 17.16 -21.51
N GLN A 266 -8.80 18.40 -21.73
CA GLN A 266 -8.98 18.95 -23.06
C GLN A 266 -7.64 19.37 -23.67
N ARG A 267 -7.51 19.22 -24.99
CA ARG A 267 -6.43 19.81 -25.80
C ARG A 267 -5.03 19.48 -25.26
N ASP A 268 -4.75 18.20 -24.96
CA ASP A 268 -3.44 17.71 -24.46
C ASP A 268 -3.03 18.21 -23.07
N SER A 269 -3.83 19.03 -22.41
CA SER A 269 -3.41 19.73 -21.19
C SER A 269 -3.01 18.77 -20.07
N PHE A 270 -3.72 17.65 -19.89
CA PHE A 270 -3.39 16.65 -18.87
C PHE A 270 -2.08 15.91 -19.17
N GLN A 271 -1.86 15.50 -20.42
CA GLN A 271 -0.66 14.77 -20.84
C GLN A 271 0.58 15.67 -20.77
N MET A 272 0.50 16.88 -21.33
CA MET A 272 1.52 17.91 -21.20
C MET A 272 1.91 18.20 -19.73
N ARG A 273 0.93 18.31 -18.82
CA ARG A 273 1.19 18.52 -17.38
C ARG A 273 1.84 17.29 -16.74
N SER A 274 1.50 16.09 -17.21
CA SER A 274 2.18 14.86 -16.79
C SER A 274 3.65 14.87 -17.24
N HIS A 275 3.94 15.36 -18.45
CA HIS A 275 5.33 15.47 -18.93
C HIS A 275 6.16 16.47 -18.11
N ILE A 276 5.60 17.66 -17.84
CA ILE A 276 6.26 18.68 -17.00
C ILE A 276 6.45 18.17 -15.57
N THR A 277 5.52 17.36 -15.07
CA THR A 277 5.66 16.70 -13.77
C THR A 277 6.86 15.77 -13.76
N GLY A 278 7.08 14.99 -14.82
CA GLY A 278 8.26 14.14 -14.95
C GLY A 278 9.58 14.93 -14.97
N LEU A 279 9.63 16.02 -15.72
CA LEU A 279 10.78 16.93 -15.71
C LEU A 279 11.05 17.50 -14.33
N LYS A 280 9.99 17.97 -13.64
CA LYS A 280 10.04 18.49 -12.28
C LYS A 280 10.50 17.43 -11.28
N TYR A 281 10.09 16.18 -11.47
CA TYR A 281 10.42 15.05 -10.61
C TYR A 281 11.91 14.70 -10.74
N ASN A 282 12.43 14.51 -11.96
CA ASN A 282 13.84 14.14 -12.19
C ASN A 282 14.83 15.28 -11.87
N TYR A 283 14.53 16.51 -12.28
CA TYR A 283 15.47 17.64 -12.16
C TYR A 283 15.13 18.66 -11.06
N GLY A 284 14.11 18.40 -10.24
CA GLY A 284 13.74 19.30 -9.15
C GLY A 284 13.38 20.70 -9.64
N TYR A 285 13.95 21.76 -9.08
CA TYR A 285 13.66 23.14 -9.53
C TYR A 285 14.41 23.55 -10.79
N ARG A 286 15.45 22.82 -11.19
CA ARG A 286 16.25 23.08 -12.39
C ARG A 286 15.68 22.52 -13.68
N TRP A 287 14.54 21.85 -13.61
CA TRP A 287 13.85 21.30 -14.78
C TRP A 287 13.62 22.33 -15.90
N HIS A 288 13.56 23.63 -15.57
CA HIS A 288 13.44 24.70 -16.55
C HIS A 288 14.68 24.85 -17.44
N GLU A 289 15.88 24.54 -16.98
CA GLU A 289 17.14 24.97 -17.62
C GLU A 289 17.32 24.42 -19.04
N LYS A 290 17.30 23.10 -19.21
CA LYS A 290 17.48 22.47 -20.54
C LYS A 290 16.35 22.87 -21.50
N PRO A 291 15.06 22.69 -21.17
CA PRO A 291 13.97 23.00 -22.09
C PRO A 291 13.89 24.50 -22.42
N TRP A 292 14.21 25.39 -21.47
CA TRP A 292 14.22 26.84 -21.71
C TRP A 292 15.30 27.24 -22.70
N LYS A 293 16.49 26.64 -22.60
CA LYS A 293 17.58 26.89 -23.56
C LYS A 293 17.17 26.45 -24.97
N THR A 294 16.47 25.33 -25.11
CA THR A 294 15.92 24.86 -26.39
C THR A 294 14.92 25.84 -26.99
N VAL A 295 13.99 26.39 -26.19
CA VAL A 295 12.95 27.31 -26.71
C VAL A 295 13.46 28.71 -26.99
N PHE A 296 14.34 29.25 -26.14
CA PHE A 296 14.73 30.66 -26.18
C PHE A 296 16.16 30.90 -26.68
N ASN A 297 16.90 29.83 -27.01
CA ASN A 297 18.31 29.85 -27.37
C ASN A 297 19.21 30.63 -26.38
N ARG A 298 18.80 30.67 -25.12
CA ARG A 298 19.48 31.38 -24.04
C ARG A 298 19.14 30.76 -22.70
N SER A 299 20.02 30.93 -21.72
CA SER A 299 19.78 30.48 -20.36
C SER A 299 18.67 31.28 -19.67
N PRO A 300 17.97 30.70 -18.68
CA PRO A 300 17.06 31.44 -17.80
C PRO A 300 17.67 32.74 -17.25
N GLY A 301 16.84 33.78 -17.16
CA GLY A 301 17.26 35.07 -16.60
C GLY A 301 17.63 34.99 -15.12
N LYS A 302 18.29 36.04 -14.61
CA LYS A 302 18.79 36.13 -13.23
C LYS A 302 17.71 35.82 -12.17
N GLN A 303 16.49 36.28 -12.37
CA GLN A 303 15.39 36.07 -11.42
C GLN A 303 14.97 34.61 -11.32
N LEU A 304 14.82 33.91 -12.46
CA LEU A 304 14.48 32.50 -12.47
C LEU A 304 15.61 31.66 -11.87
N LYS A 305 16.87 31.96 -12.19
CA LYS A 305 18.04 31.32 -11.54
C LYS A 305 18.04 31.49 -10.02
N LYS A 306 17.81 32.71 -9.53
CA LYS A 306 17.71 33.02 -8.10
C LYS A 306 16.56 32.24 -7.43
N PHE A 307 15.40 32.17 -8.07
CA PHE A 307 14.27 31.37 -7.59
C PHE A 307 14.63 29.89 -7.46
N MET A 308 15.23 29.29 -8.49
CA MET A 308 15.62 27.88 -8.48
C MET A 308 16.61 27.59 -7.33
N SER A 309 17.68 28.40 -7.20
CA SER A 309 18.67 28.23 -6.12
C SER A 309 18.06 28.40 -4.72
N ASN A 310 17.14 29.36 -4.54
CA ASN A 310 16.47 29.56 -3.26
C ASN A 310 15.61 28.35 -2.87
N GLN A 311 14.89 27.77 -3.83
CA GLN A 311 14.06 26.59 -3.59
C GLN A 311 14.91 25.35 -3.28
N GLU A 312 16.05 25.17 -3.95
CA GLU A 312 17.02 24.11 -3.63
C GLU A 312 17.56 24.24 -2.21
N ARG A 313 18.01 25.44 -1.82
CA ARG A 313 18.48 25.74 -0.47
C ARG A 313 17.40 25.47 0.59
N ALA A 314 16.16 25.91 0.33
CA ALA A 314 15.04 25.67 1.24
C ALA A 314 14.74 24.17 1.39
N ASN A 315 14.80 23.40 0.30
CA ASN A 315 14.62 21.95 0.35
C ASN A 315 15.73 21.24 1.12
N LEU A 316 16.99 21.61 0.90
CA LEU A 316 18.13 21.07 1.64
C LEU A 316 18.01 21.37 3.14
N LYS A 317 17.62 22.60 3.49
CA LYS A 317 17.37 22.99 4.90
C LYS A 317 16.24 22.17 5.53
N ARG A 318 15.15 21.90 4.80
CA ARG A 318 14.06 21.03 5.28
C ARG A 318 14.50 19.59 5.48
N LYS A 319 15.29 19.03 4.55
CA LYS A 319 15.86 17.67 4.70
C LYS A 319 16.78 17.58 5.91
N SER A 320 17.74 18.50 6.04
CA SER A 320 18.63 18.58 7.20
C SER A 320 17.87 18.75 8.50
N ASN A 321 16.83 19.60 8.53
CA ASN A 321 16.00 19.75 9.72
C ASN A 321 15.27 18.45 10.07
N ASN A 322 14.73 17.71 9.09
CA ASN A 322 14.06 16.43 9.31
C ASN A 322 15.01 15.32 9.78
N GLU A 323 16.25 15.30 9.29
CA GLU A 323 17.30 14.37 9.73
C GLU A 323 17.82 14.71 11.13
N ASN A 324 17.90 16.01 11.46
CA ASN A 324 18.32 16.52 12.77
C ASN A 324 17.18 16.62 13.79
N VAL A 325 15.94 16.28 13.43
CA VAL A 325 14.90 16.05 14.44
C VAL A 325 15.27 14.72 15.10
N PRO A 326 15.66 14.69 16.40
CA PRO A 326 15.79 13.43 17.10
C PRO A 326 14.48 12.70 16.88
N LEU A 327 14.52 11.43 16.48
CA LEU A 327 13.34 10.56 16.53
C LEU A 327 12.79 10.70 17.95
N LYS A 328 11.86 11.63 18.16
CA LYS A 328 11.05 11.65 19.35
C LYS A 328 10.38 10.31 19.21
N LYS A 329 10.86 9.32 19.97
CA LYS A 329 10.02 8.23 20.42
C LYS A 329 8.78 8.98 20.84
N LYS A 330 7.73 8.97 20.02
CA LYS A 330 6.42 9.26 20.52
C LYS A 330 6.32 8.22 21.62
N LYS A 331 6.62 8.61 22.87
CA LYS A 331 5.87 8.07 23.98
C LYS A 331 4.46 8.25 23.45
N LEU A 332 3.83 7.14 23.08
CA LEU A 332 2.39 7.10 22.98
C LEU A 332 1.98 7.71 24.31
N LYS A 333 1.66 9.01 24.29
CA LYS A 333 0.80 9.57 25.29
C LYS A 333 -0.47 8.81 24.97
N PHE A 334 -0.64 7.68 25.65
CA PHE A 334 -1.97 7.31 26.07
C PHE A 334 -2.45 8.57 26.77
N THR A 335 -3.20 9.39 26.04
CA THR A 335 -4.05 10.32 26.70
C THR A 335 -4.89 9.43 27.60
N ASP A 336 -4.85 9.68 28.91
CA ASP A 336 -5.93 9.26 29.82
C ASP A 336 -7.23 10.02 29.46
N GLU A 337 -7.43 10.35 28.19
CA GLU A 337 -8.76 10.47 27.63
C GLU A 337 -9.33 9.07 27.71
N LYS A 338 -9.97 8.83 28.84
CA LYS A 338 -11.00 7.82 29.04
C LYS A 338 -11.88 7.86 27.78
N THR A 339 -11.56 7.05 26.78
CA THR A 339 -12.47 6.75 25.68
C THR A 339 -13.71 6.22 26.37
N LYS A 340 -14.76 7.05 26.37
CA LYS A 340 -16.05 6.80 27.03
C LYS A 340 -16.74 5.53 26.55
N GLU A 341 -16.18 4.85 25.56
CA GLU A 341 -16.83 3.73 24.90
C GLU A 341 -16.53 2.38 25.55
N TYR A 342 -15.39 2.17 26.23
CA TYR A 342 -15.10 0.89 26.90
C TYR A 342 -14.14 1.07 28.08
N GLY A 343 -14.62 1.03 29.31
CA GLY A 343 -13.82 1.21 30.53
C GLY A 343 -14.61 1.00 31.82
N PRO A 344 -13.97 0.99 33.00
CA PRO A 344 -14.60 0.69 34.30
C PRO A 344 -15.65 1.73 34.76
N ASN A 345 -15.85 2.80 33.97
CA ASN A 345 -16.92 3.79 34.13
C ASN A 345 -17.96 3.64 33.02
N ILE A 346 -18.33 2.41 32.64
CA ILE A 346 -19.58 2.20 31.91
C ILE A 346 -20.67 2.76 32.84
N ALA A 347 -21.27 3.88 32.43
CA ALA A 347 -22.55 4.28 32.98
C ALA A 347 -23.44 3.06 32.85
N GLU A 348 -23.99 2.61 33.99
CA GLU A 348 -24.84 1.43 34.12
C GLU A 348 -25.64 1.20 32.84
N VAL A 349 -25.55 -0.02 32.32
CA VAL A 349 -26.36 -0.42 31.18
C VAL A 349 -27.81 -0.14 31.57
N ASN A 350 -28.44 0.84 30.91
CA ASN A 350 -29.85 1.23 31.13
C ASN A 350 -30.82 0.16 30.61
N LEU A 351 -30.51 -1.12 30.81
CA LEU A 351 -31.41 -2.24 30.58
C LEU A 351 -31.95 -2.64 31.94
N SER A 352 -33.27 -2.75 32.04
CA SER A 352 -33.90 -3.42 33.17
C SER A 352 -33.36 -4.85 33.31
N GLU A 353 -33.40 -5.43 34.52
CA GLU A 353 -32.96 -6.81 34.74
C GLU A 353 -33.63 -7.81 33.78
N ASN A 354 -34.87 -7.54 33.38
CA ASN A 354 -35.61 -8.36 32.43
C ASN A 354 -35.09 -8.22 31.00
N GLU A 355 -34.79 -7.00 30.56
CA GLU A 355 -34.19 -6.78 29.23
C GLU A 355 -32.79 -7.39 29.14
N LEU A 356 -31.99 -7.30 30.21
CA LEU A 356 -30.67 -7.94 30.26
C LEU A 356 -30.78 -9.46 30.17
N LYS A 357 -31.70 -10.08 30.92
CA LYS A 357 -31.95 -11.53 30.84
C LYS A 357 -32.39 -11.94 29.44
N ASN A 358 -33.29 -11.19 28.81
CA ASN A 358 -33.75 -11.45 27.45
C ASN A 358 -32.61 -11.36 26.42
N GLU A 359 -31.74 -10.36 26.52
CA GLU A 359 -30.58 -10.24 25.62
C GLU A 359 -29.55 -11.35 25.81
N ILE A 360 -29.33 -11.80 27.05
CA ILE A 360 -28.46 -12.96 27.33
C ILE A 360 -29.02 -14.23 26.68
N GLU A 361 -30.33 -14.48 26.82
CA GLU A 361 -30.98 -15.64 26.20
C GLU A 361 -30.98 -15.56 24.67
N ASN A 362 -31.24 -14.38 24.09
CA ASN A 362 -31.12 -14.17 22.65
C ASN A 362 -29.69 -14.42 22.14
N LEU A 363 -28.67 -13.98 22.89
CA LEU A 363 -27.28 -14.23 22.56
C LEU A 363 -26.94 -15.72 22.60
N ARG A 364 -27.41 -16.43 23.65
CA ARG A 364 -27.24 -17.88 23.78
C ARG A 364 -27.85 -18.63 22.61
N LEU A 365 -29.11 -18.34 22.28
CA LEU A 365 -29.81 -18.95 21.15
C LEU A 365 -29.11 -18.69 19.81
N ARG A 366 -28.62 -17.46 19.59
CA ARG A 366 -27.90 -17.08 18.37
C ARG A 366 -26.55 -17.78 18.22
N LEU A 367 -25.89 -18.08 19.33
CA LEU A 367 -24.59 -18.75 19.34
C LEU A 367 -24.72 -20.28 19.34
N GLN A 368 -25.91 -20.82 19.61
CA GLN A 368 -26.14 -22.26 19.62
C GLN A 368 -25.95 -22.88 18.23
N VAL A 369 -25.35 -24.06 18.20
CA VAL A 369 -25.17 -24.85 16.98
C VAL A 369 -25.65 -26.28 17.20
N ASN A 370 -26.09 -26.93 16.13
CA ASN A 370 -26.35 -28.37 16.13
C ASN A 370 -25.10 -29.17 15.69
N PHE A 371 -25.18 -30.50 15.78
CA PHE A 371 -24.07 -31.40 15.47
C PHE A 371 -23.53 -31.23 14.03
N GLU A 372 -24.41 -31.14 13.03
CA GLU A 372 -24.02 -30.95 11.63
C GLU A 372 -23.31 -29.61 11.41
N GLN A 373 -23.80 -28.54 12.05
CA GLN A 373 -23.19 -27.22 12.01
C GLN A 373 -21.83 -27.20 12.69
N GLN A 374 -21.69 -27.87 13.84
CA GLN A 374 -20.43 -28.00 14.56
C GLN A 374 -19.39 -28.70 13.69
N GLN A 375 -19.70 -29.85 13.10
CA GLN A 375 -18.79 -30.58 12.21
C GLN A 375 -18.38 -29.76 10.99
N LYS A 376 -19.33 -29.04 10.39
CA LYS A 376 -19.06 -28.14 9.27
C LYS A 376 -18.13 -27.00 9.67
N ILE A 377 -18.38 -26.36 10.82
CA ILE A 377 -17.53 -25.28 11.34
C ILE A 377 -16.14 -25.82 11.65
N ALA A 378 -16.01 -26.97 12.31
CA ALA A 378 -14.73 -27.59 12.62
C ALA A 378 -13.92 -27.82 11.33
N THR A 379 -14.52 -28.42 10.31
CA THR A 379 -13.85 -28.67 9.02
C THR A 379 -13.45 -27.37 8.30
N GLU A 380 -14.35 -26.40 8.23
CA GLU A 380 -14.11 -25.14 7.53
C GLU A 380 -13.18 -24.17 8.27
N THR A 381 -12.84 -24.46 9.53
CA THR A 381 -11.96 -23.64 10.37
C THR A 381 -10.58 -24.26 10.63
N ILE A 382 -10.27 -25.38 9.95
CA ILE A 382 -8.93 -25.96 9.89
C ILE A 382 -7.93 -24.87 9.43
N GLY A 383 -6.74 -24.88 10.04
CA GLY A 383 -5.70 -23.86 9.86
C GLY A 383 -5.75 -22.73 10.89
N GLN A 384 -6.72 -22.76 11.82
CA GLN A 384 -6.80 -21.89 13.00
C GLN A 384 -6.56 -20.40 12.69
N PHE A 385 -5.47 -19.79 13.17
CA PHE A 385 -5.17 -18.37 12.97
C PHE A 385 -4.90 -17.96 11.51
N SER A 386 -4.61 -18.91 10.62
CA SER A 386 -4.49 -18.65 9.19
C SER A 386 -5.84 -18.62 8.45
N ASN A 387 -6.93 -19.00 9.14
CA ASN A 387 -8.27 -19.07 8.60
C ASN A 387 -9.14 -17.91 9.11
N SER A 388 -9.69 -17.10 8.19
CA SER A 388 -10.52 -15.95 8.55
C SER A 388 -11.86 -16.33 9.20
N LYS A 389 -12.41 -17.50 8.85
CA LYS A 389 -13.64 -18.01 9.44
C LYS A 389 -13.43 -18.40 10.90
N TYR A 390 -12.29 -19.04 11.21
CA TYR A 390 -11.89 -19.36 12.58
C TYR A 390 -11.89 -18.11 13.47
N LEU A 391 -11.31 -17.00 13.00
CA LEU A 391 -11.26 -15.74 13.75
C LEU A 391 -12.66 -15.15 14.00
N THR A 392 -13.56 -15.31 13.03
CA THR A 392 -14.92 -14.78 13.09
C THR A 392 -15.80 -15.57 14.08
N GLU A 393 -15.73 -16.90 14.03
CA GLU A 393 -16.44 -17.79 14.97
C GLU A 393 -15.89 -17.65 16.40
N LYS A 394 -14.56 -17.54 16.53
CA LYS A 394 -13.89 -17.33 17.82
C LYS A 394 -14.23 -15.99 18.46
N MET A 395 -14.61 -14.97 17.69
CA MET A 395 -14.85 -13.61 18.17
C MET A 395 -15.98 -13.51 19.20
N PHE A 396 -16.97 -14.39 19.11
CA PHE A 396 -18.16 -14.35 19.97
C PHE A 396 -18.17 -15.44 21.05
N ARG A 397 -17.10 -16.24 21.16
CA ARG A 397 -17.07 -17.45 22.00
C ARG A 397 -15.91 -17.41 22.99
N LEU A 398 -16.15 -17.97 24.17
CA LEU A 398 -15.13 -18.18 25.19
C LEU A 398 -14.34 -19.44 24.86
N THR A 399 -13.08 -19.28 24.47
CA THR A 399 -12.24 -20.42 24.08
C THR A 399 -11.52 -21.08 25.26
N ALA A 400 -11.23 -22.38 25.14
CA ALA A 400 -10.50 -23.19 26.12
C ALA A 400 -9.25 -22.51 26.73
N SER A 401 -8.44 -21.82 25.91
CA SER A 401 -7.23 -21.10 26.35
C SER A 401 -7.49 -20.01 27.42
N ASN A 402 -8.73 -19.51 27.49
CA ASN A 402 -9.15 -18.46 28.41
C ASN A 402 -9.94 -19.02 29.61
N PHE A 403 -10.39 -20.27 29.54
CA PHE A 403 -11.33 -20.86 30.50
C PHE A 403 -10.75 -20.97 31.91
N GLY A 404 -9.47 -21.34 32.03
CA GLY A 404 -8.79 -21.40 33.33
C GLY A 404 -8.74 -20.05 34.07
N ALA A 405 -8.75 -18.92 33.36
CA ALA A 405 -8.83 -17.59 33.98
C ALA A 405 -10.25 -17.24 34.46
N VAL A 406 -11.28 -17.83 33.85
CA VAL A 406 -12.68 -17.64 34.23
C VAL A 406 -12.99 -18.48 35.48
N ILE A 407 -12.67 -19.77 35.47
CA ILE A 407 -12.95 -20.68 36.60
C ILE A 407 -12.23 -20.24 37.89
N LYS A 408 -11.00 -19.76 37.79
CA LYS A 408 -10.20 -19.36 38.97
C LYS A 408 -10.55 -17.99 39.53
N ARG A 409 -11.46 -17.26 38.89
CA ARG A 409 -11.84 -15.94 39.35
C ARG A 409 -12.60 -16.10 40.67
N LYS A 410 -12.10 -15.45 41.73
CA LYS A 410 -12.82 -15.38 43.01
C LYS A 410 -14.03 -14.45 42.89
N GLU A 411 -15.09 -14.75 43.63
CA GLU A 411 -16.34 -13.98 43.62
C GLU A 411 -16.13 -12.47 43.85
N HIS A 412 -15.28 -12.12 44.82
CA HIS A 412 -14.95 -10.73 45.17
C HIS A 412 -13.92 -10.06 44.24
N THR A 413 -13.35 -10.77 43.27
CA THR A 413 -12.42 -10.16 42.30
C THR A 413 -13.22 -9.49 41.19
N PRO A 414 -13.05 -8.18 40.93
CA PRO A 414 -13.74 -7.50 39.82
C PRO A 414 -13.48 -8.22 38.48
N CYS A 415 -14.56 -8.45 37.71
CA CYS A 415 -14.46 -9.14 36.42
C CYS A 415 -13.99 -8.23 35.28
N ASP A 416 -13.95 -6.91 35.50
CA ASP A 416 -13.74 -5.89 34.46
C ASP A 416 -12.42 -6.09 33.70
N ASN A 417 -11.32 -6.40 34.38
CA ASN A 417 -10.03 -6.64 33.73
C ASN A 417 -10.01 -7.94 32.91
N LEU A 418 -10.71 -8.98 33.39
CA LEU A 418 -10.86 -10.24 32.67
C LEU A 418 -11.71 -10.02 31.41
N VAL A 419 -12.86 -9.37 31.55
CA VAL A 419 -13.76 -9.02 30.44
C VAL A 419 -13.05 -8.14 29.42
N LYS A 420 -12.34 -7.09 29.87
CA LYS A 420 -11.50 -6.27 28.99
C LYS A 420 -10.49 -7.11 28.23
N ARG A 421 -9.78 -8.03 28.88
CA ARG A 421 -8.80 -8.90 28.21
C ARG A 421 -9.45 -9.81 27.17
N LEU A 422 -10.59 -10.42 27.49
CA LEU A 422 -11.34 -11.29 26.59
C LEU A 422 -11.90 -10.53 25.38
N LEU A 423 -12.37 -9.29 25.57
CA LEU A 423 -12.92 -8.45 24.51
C LEU A 423 -11.85 -7.65 23.75
N SER A 424 -10.68 -7.39 24.37
CA SER A 424 -9.62 -6.58 23.77
C SER A 424 -8.88 -7.37 22.71
N ARG A 425 -9.08 -6.98 21.45
CA ARG A 425 -8.52 -7.63 20.25
C ARG A 425 -7.05 -7.31 19.98
N LYS A 426 -6.26 -7.00 21.01
CA LYS A 426 -4.85 -6.67 20.78
C LYS A 426 -4.11 -7.94 20.36
N PRO A 427 -3.49 -7.98 19.17
CA PRO A 427 -2.70 -9.13 18.77
C PRO A 427 -1.56 -9.31 19.79
N PHE A 428 -1.56 -10.45 20.47
CA PHE A 428 -0.53 -10.81 21.44
C PHE A 428 0.53 -11.67 20.76
N SER A 429 1.77 -11.21 20.78
CA SER A 429 2.92 -11.98 20.32
C SER A 429 4.10 -11.72 21.25
N THR A 430 4.66 -12.80 21.78
CA THR A 430 5.88 -12.86 22.58
C THR A 430 6.86 -13.84 21.92
N PRO A 431 8.17 -13.77 22.22
CA PRO A 431 9.14 -14.73 21.73
C PRO A 431 8.74 -16.19 22.01
N SER A 432 8.20 -16.47 23.21
CA SER A 432 7.74 -17.81 23.58
C SER A 432 6.52 -18.27 22.76
N THR A 433 5.56 -17.39 22.49
CA THR A 433 4.40 -17.76 21.65
C THR A 433 4.77 -17.91 20.18
N ALA A 434 5.74 -17.12 19.68
CA ALA A 434 6.25 -17.28 18.32
C ALA A 434 7.04 -18.59 18.16
N TYR A 435 7.88 -18.92 19.15
CA TYR A 435 8.58 -20.19 19.23
C TYR A 435 7.60 -21.37 19.27
N GLY A 436 6.53 -21.27 20.06
CA GLY A 436 5.43 -22.25 20.09
C GLY A 436 4.88 -22.54 18.70
N LYS A 437 4.36 -21.50 18.04
CA LYS A 437 3.76 -21.60 16.70
C LYS A 437 4.70 -22.21 15.65
N ASN A 438 5.97 -21.86 15.69
CA ASN A 438 6.94 -22.33 14.68
C ASN A 438 7.35 -23.80 14.87
N ASN A 439 7.23 -24.34 16.09
CA ASN A 439 7.71 -25.68 16.42
C ASN A 439 6.57 -26.69 16.68
N GLU A 440 5.32 -26.24 16.73
CA GLU A 440 4.14 -27.07 16.97
C GLU A 440 4.03 -28.23 15.97
N ALA A 441 4.06 -27.92 14.66
CA ALA A 441 4.01 -28.93 13.61
C ALA A 441 5.18 -29.94 13.69
N VAL A 442 6.38 -29.46 14.04
CA VAL A 442 7.55 -30.33 14.23
C VAL A 442 7.34 -31.27 15.41
N ALA A 443 6.80 -30.77 16.52
CA ALA A 443 6.49 -31.58 17.69
C ALA A 443 5.40 -32.62 17.42
N ILE A 444 4.37 -32.29 16.64
CA ILE A 444 3.33 -33.23 16.20
C ILE A 444 3.94 -34.33 15.32
N ASN A 445 4.82 -33.99 14.38
CA ASN A 445 5.49 -34.98 13.54
C ASN A 445 6.34 -35.95 14.37
N ILE A 446 7.16 -35.42 15.31
CA ILE A 446 7.98 -36.25 16.21
C ILE A 446 7.09 -37.14 17.10
N PHE A 447 5.97 -36.60 17.59
CA PHE A 447 5.00 -37.39 18.36
C PHE A 447 4.41 -38.53 17.52
N SER A 448 4.03 -38.24 16.28
CA SER A 448 3.45 -39.23 15.35
C SER A 448 4.45 -40.34 15.01
N GLU A 449 5.71 -39.99 14.74
CA GLU A 449 6.80 -40.95 14.49
C GLU A 449 7.09 -41.85 15.70
N LYS A 450 7.08 -41.29 16.92
CA LYS A 450 7.40 -42.05 18.14
C LYS A 450 6.28 -42.96 18.61
N THR A 451 5.03 -42.54 18.42
CA THR A 451 3.85 -43.26 18.91
C THR A 451 3.22 -44.15 17.85
N GLY A 452 3.53 -43.92 16.56
CA GLY A 452 2.86 -44.57 15.43
C GLY A 452 1.41 -44.10 15.22
N LYS A 453 0.96 -43.08 15.95
CA LYS A 453 -0.40 -42.52 15.84
C LYS A 453 -0.42 -41.43 14.76
N ASN A 454 -1.45 -41.44 13.91
CA ASN A 454 -1.69 -40.36 12.96
C ASN A 454 -2.42 -39.20 13.67
N VAL A 455 -1.96 -37.98 13.48
CA VAL A 455 -2.55 -36.78 14.09
C VAL A 455 -3.13 -35.90 12.97
N ASP A 456 -4.46 -35.82 12.93
CA ASP A 456 -5.19 -35.01 11.97
C ASP A 456 -5.34 -33.56 12.47
N PRO A 457 -5.33 -32.57 11.55
CA PRO A 457 -5.45 -31.17 11.92
C PRO A 457 -6.85 -30.84 12.43
N ALA A 458 -6.92 -30.09 13.52
CA ALA A 458 -8.17 -29.69 14.13
C ALA A 458 -8.58 -28.25 13.78
N GLY A 459 -9.89 -28.03 13.65
CA GLY A 459 -10.50 -26.71 13.60
C GLY A 459 -11.08 -26.28 14.94
N LEU A 460 -12.14 -25.47 14.90
CA LEU A 460 -12.87 -25.00 16.07
C LEU A 460 -14.12 -25.85 16.31
N TYR A 461 -14.18 -26.50 17.46
CA TYR A 461 -15.33 -27.24 17.98
C TYR A 461 -16.13 -26.34 18.91
N ILE A 462 -17.43 -26.24 18.70
CA ILE A 462 -18.35 -25.40 19.48
C ILE A 462 -19.18 -26.33 20.35
N ASP A 463 -19.36 -25.99 21.62
CA ASP A 463 -20.16 -26.80 22.54
C ASP A 463 -21.62 -26.91 22.08
N LEU A 464 -22.17 -28.14 22.12
CA LEU A 464 -23.53 -28.44 21.64
C LEU A 464 -24.62 -28.08 22.64
N LEU A 465 -24.29 -27.81 23.90
CA LEU A 465 -25.21 -27.40 24.96
C LEU A 465 -25.13 -25.88 25.19
N ASP A 466 -23.91 -25.35 25.24
CA ASP A 466 -23.59 -23.98 25.58
C ASP A 466 -22.78 -23.35 24.44
N GLY A 467 -23.42 -22.98 23.33
CA GLY A 467 -22.72 -22.55 22.11
C GLY A 467 -21.73 -21.39 22.31
N PHE A 468 -21.85 -20.59 23.37
CA PHE A 468 -20.84 -19.57 23.68
C PHE A 468 -19.48 -20.16 24.10
N LEU A 469 -19.34 -21.47 24.31
CA LEU A 469 -18.09 -22.18 24.56
C LEU A 469 -17.54 -22.79 23.26
N ALA A 470 -16.22 -22.75 23.11
CA ALA A 470 -15.56 -23.40 21.98
C ALA A 470 -14.12 -23.82 22.32
N ALA A 471 -13.61 -24.80 21.59
CA ALA A 471 -12.26 -25.29 21.75
C ALA A 471 -11.62 -25.67 20.40
N SER A 472 -10.29 -25.64 20.37
CA SER A 472 -9.50 -25.87 19.17
C SER A 472 -8.24 -26.60 19.61
N PRO A 473 -8.28 -27.94 19.66
CA PRO A 473 -7.10 -28.72 20.00
C PRO A 473 -6.00 -28.52 18.95
N ASP A 474 -4.76 -28.88 19.28
CA ASP A 474 -3.63 -28.75 18.36
C ASP A 474 -3.62 -29.89 17.32
N GLY A 475 -4.24 -31.03 17.67
CA GLY A 475 -4.50 -32.13 16.74
C GLY A 475 -5.50 -33.14 17.31
N ILE A 476 -6.02 -33.99 16.44
CA ILE A 476 -6.97 -35.05 16.78
C ILE A 476 -6.38 -36.39 16.33
N ILE A 477 -6.56 -37.43 17.14
CA ILE A 477 -6.12 -38.79 16.84
C ILE A 477 -7.39 -39.65 16.80
N ASN A 478 -7.72 -40.18 15.62
CA ASN A 478 -8.98 -40.89 15.38
C ASN A 478 -10.19 -40.01 15.79
N ASP A 479 -11.26 -40.59 16.34
CA ASP A 479 -12.48 -39.83 16.70
C ASP A 479 -12.56 -39.44 18.19
N ASP A 480 -11.72 -40.01 19.07
CA ASP A 480 -11.90 -39.90 20.53
C ASP A 480 -10.67 -39.34 21.29
N GLU A 481 -9.53 -39.14 20.64
CA GLU A 481 -8.31 -38.67 21.28
C GLU A 481 -7.85 -37.32 20.70
N ILE A 482 -7.22 -36.51 21.55
CA ILE A 482 -6.73 -35.18 21.18
C ILE A 482 -5.26 -35.00 21.58
N VAL A 483 -4.60 -34.07 20.90
CA VAL A 483 -3.23 -33.66 21.20
C VAL A 483 -3.21 -32.16 21.50
N GLU A 484 -2.57 -31.80 22.60
CA GLU A 484 -2.24 -30.42 22.98
C GLU A 484 -0.71 -30.33 23.15
N VAL A 485 -0.08 -29.46 22.38
CA VAL A 485 1.37 -29.29 22.30
C VAL A 485 1.79 -28.01 23.02
N LYS A 486 2.90 -28.09 23.77
CA LYS A 486 3.54 -26.93 24.40
C LYS A 486 5.04 -26.93 24.16
N CYS A 487 5.50 -26.05 23.27
CA CYS A 487 6.94 -25.85 23.03
C CYS A 487 7.49 -24.70 23.91
N SER A 488 8.33 -25.03 24.89
CA SER A 488 8.91 -24.05 25.81
C SER A 488 10.26 -23.49 25.31
N LEU A 489 10.28 -22.22 24.94
CA LEU A 489 11.51 -21.51 24.55
C LEU A 489 12.58 -21.55 25.66
N LYS A 490 12.17 -21.40 26.93
CA LYS A 490 13.09 -21.38 28.08
C LYS A 490 13.87 -22.70 28.22
N VAL A 491 13.21 -23.82 27.97
CA VAL A 491 13.85 -25.15 28.03
C VAL A 491 14.76 -25.33 26.82
N ALA A 492 14.29 -24.95 25.62
CA ALA A 492 15.09 -25.01 24.41
C ALA A 492 16.41 -24.22 24.53
N THR A 493 16.37 -23.02 25.11
CA THR A 493 17.56 -22.17 25.27
C THR A 493 18.50 -22.61 26.39
N SER A 494 18.00 -23.38 27.38
CA SER A 494 18.82 -23.81 28.52
C SER A 494 19.49 -25.17 28.29
N GLY A 495 19.14 -25.89 27.23
CA GLY A 495 19.69 -27.22 26.93
C GLY A 495 19.33 -28.29 27.97
N LYS A 496 18.40 -27.99 28.88
CA LYS A 496 18.00 -28.89 29.96
C LYS A 496 17.08 -30.00 29.44
N THR A 497 17.20 -31.18 30.03
CA THR A 497 16.19 -32.23 29.86
C THR A 497 14.86 -31.82 30.48
N LEU A 498 13.75 -32.39 30.00
CA LEU A 498 12.41 -32.10 30.52
C LEU A 498 12.33 -32.36 32.05
N SER A 499 12.85 -33.50 32.50
CA SER A 499 12.84 -33.87 33.93
C SER A 499 13.64 -32.88 34.79
N SER A 500 14.80 -32.42 34.34
CA SER A 500 15.56 -31.36 35.04
C SER A 500 14.81 -30.03 35.06
N ALA A 501 14.17 -29.65 33.95
CA ALA A 501 13.41 -28.39 33.87
C ALA A 501 12.18 -28.39 34.79
N VAL A 502 11.54 -29.55 35.02
CA VAL A 502 10.43 -29.69 35.98
C VAL A 502 10.95 -29.58 37.43
N ARG A 503 12.07 -30.23 37.77
CA ARG A 503 12.67 -30.15 39.13
C ARG A 503 13.09 -28.72 39.49
N ASP A 504 13.68 -28.02 38.53
CA ASP A 504 14.14 -26.63 38.69
C ASP A 504 12.99 -25.61 38.63
N LYS A 505 11.73 -26.08 38.47
CA LYS A 505 10.53 -25.25 38.31
C LYS A 505 10.59 -24.29 37.11
N ASP A 506 11.37 -24.62 36.09
CA ASP A 506 11.43 -23.87 34.82
C ASP A 506 10.14 -24.04 34.01
N LEU A 507 9.44 -25.17 34.19
CA LEU A 507 8.10 -25.46 33.66
C LEU A 507 7.07 -25.46 34.79
N VAL A 508 6.62 -24.26 35.18
CA VAL A 508 5.72 -24.07 36.34
C VAL A 508 4.39 -24.82 36.26
N TYR A 509 3.99 -25.24 35.05
CA TYR A 509 2.73 -25.95 34.77
C TYR A 509 2.81 -27.48 34.89
N LEU A 510 4.02 -28.04 35.07
CA LEU A 510 4.23 -29.47 35.27
C LEU A 510 4.72 -29.76 36.70
N ALA A 511 4.45 -30.97 37.19
CA ALA A 511 4.94 -31.51 38.46
C ALA A 511 5.34 -32.98 38.25
N MET A 512 6.22 -33.50 39.11
CA MET A 512 6.45 -34.95 39.20
C MET A 512 5.56 -35.57 40.28
N ASN A 513 4.97 -36.73 39.99
CA ASN A 513 4.28 -37.54 40.98
C ASN A 513 5.28 -38.31 41.87
N SER A 514 4.77 -39.06 42.84
CA SER A 514 5.54 -39.95 43.71
C SER A 514 6.31 -41.06 42.97
N GLU A 515 5.96 -41.34 41.72
CA GLU A 515 6.52 -42.39 40.86
C GLU A 515 7.53 -41.84 39.83
N ASN A 516 7.88 -40.55 39.90
CA ASN A 516 8.71 -39.79 38.94
C ASN A 516 8.11 -39.57 37.54
N ASP A 517 6.81 -39.79 37.35
CA ASP A 517 6.10 -39.38 36.13
C ASP A 517 5.78 -37.89 36.15
N ILE A 518 5.81 -37.28 34.96
CA ILE A 518 5.51 -35.87 34.77
C ILE A 518 4.01 -35.71 34.49
N LYS A 519 3.33 -34.95 35.35
CA LYS A 519 1.90 -34.61 35.20
C LYS A 519 1.71 -33.10 35.13
N ILE A 520 0.64 -32.68 34.46
CA ILE A 520 0.18 -31.30 34.48
C ILE A 520 -0.38 -30.96 35.87
N LYS A 521 -0.09 -29.76 36.38
CA LYS A 521 -0.65 -29.33 37.66
C LYS A 521 -2.13 -28.98 37.50
N GLU A 522 -2.99 -29.61 38.30
CA GLU A 522 -4.45 -29.40 38.30
C GLU A 522 -4.84 -27.94 38.54
N ASN A 523 -4.03 -27.22 39.33
CA ASN A 523 -4.25 -25.80 39.60
C ASN A 523 -3.71 -24.85 38.51
N HIS A 524 -3.14 -25.34 37.41
CA HIS A 524 -2.59 -24.52 36.32
C HIS A 524 -3.62 -24.26 35.22
N ASN A 525 -3.50 -23.16 34.45
CA ASN A 525 -4.51 -22.79 33.43
C ASN A 525 -4.62 -23.82 32.30
N TYR A 526 -3.50 -24.43 31.93
CA TYR A 526 -3.45 -25.48 30.91
C TYR A 526 -4.23 -26.74 31.29
N TYR A 527 -4.40 -27.04 32.59
CA TYR A 527 -5.24 -28.17 33.01
C TYR A 527 -6.70 -27.94 32.62
N TYR A 528 -7.22 -26.74 32.91
CA TYR A 528 -8.57 -26.36 32.54
C TYR A 528 -8.74 -26.20 31.02
N GLN A 529 -7.68 -25.82 30.30
CA GLN A 529 -7.73 -25.78 28.84
C GLN A 529 -7.97 -27.18 28.26
N VAL A 530 -7.24 -28.19 28.74
CA VAL A 530 -7.43 -29.58 28.32
C VAL A 530 -8.80 -30.10 28.79
N GLY A 531 -9.22 -29.77 30.01
CA GLY A 531 -10.53 -30.15 30.52
C GLY A 531 -11.71 -29.55 29.72
N THR A 532 -11.56 -28.38 29.10
CA THR A 532 -12.59 -27.82 28.21
C THR A 532 -12.83 -28.71 26.99
N TYR A 533 -11.78 -29.39 26.49
CA TYR A 533 -11.91 -30.30 25.35
C TYR A 533 -12.78 -31.54 25.62
N SER A 534 -13.02 -31.89 26.88
CA SER A 534 -13.92 -32.99 27.23
C SER A 534 -15.39 -32.59 27.28
N ILE A 535 -15.68 -31.28 27.17
CA ILE A 535 -17.03 -30.72 27.27
C ILE A 535 -17.49 -30.20 25.90
N THR A 536 -16.58 -29.59 25.14
CA THR A 536 -16.76 -29.16 23.75
C THR A 536 -16.45 -30.26 22.76
#